data_AF-A0A7C4GTJ7-F1
#
_entry.id   AF-A0A7C4GTJ7-F1
#
_cell.length_a   1.000
_cell.length_b   1.000
_cell.length_c   1.000
_cell.angle_alpha   90.00
_cell.angle_beta   90.00
_cell.angle_gamma   90.00
#
_symmetry.space_group_name_H-M   'P 1'
#
loop_
_entity.id
_entity.type
_entity.pdbx_description
1 polymer ?
#
loop_
_entity_poly.entity_id
_entity_poly.type
_entity_poly.pdbx_seq_one_letter_code
_entity_poly.pdbx_strand_id
1 'polypeptide(L)'
;MISPLLGFKINNAVLESLPLVKLCKVYYSNVSILEALWKIAKVIKDREQARTVLESVELLRSSFKRVESDEKALGIAIELYWRRHKDFIDNILYGVSISKNLKLLTIDKGLRIFIES
;
A
#
# COMPACT_ATOMS: atom_id res chain seq x y z
N MET A 1 -6.35 4.89 -0.36
CA MET A 1 -5.06 4.46 -0.92
C MET A 1 -4.85 3.02 -0.55
N ILE A 2 -4.54 2.17 -1.53
CA ILE A 2 -4.25 0.75 -1.27
C ILE A 2 -2.86 0.64 -0.66
N SER A 3 -2.76 -0.02 0.49
CA SER A 3 -1.51 -0.62 0.92
C SER A 3 -1.34 -1.98 0.21
N PRO A 4 -0.14 -2.27 -0.31
CA PRO A 4 0.26 -3.55 -0.89
C PRO A 4 0.09 -4.78 -0.02
N LEU A 5 -0.05 -4.58 1.29
CA LEU A 5 -0.31 -5.64 2.25
C LEU A 5 -1.56 -6.47 1.89
N LEU A 6 -2.49 -5.92 1.10
CA LEU A 6 -3.62 -6.65 0.52
C LEU A 6 -3.21 -7.73 -0.50
N GLY A 7 -2.11 -7.57 -1.24
CA GLY A 7 -1.85 -8.39 -2.43
C GLY A 7 -1.18 -9.74 -2.18
N PHE A 8 -0.53 -9.94 -1.02
CA PHE A 8 0.53 -10.96 -0.93
C PHE A 8 0.36 -12.06 0.13
N LYS A 9 -0.62 -11.91 1.03
CA LYS A 9 -1.24 -13.06 1.69
C LYS A 9 -2.70 -13.00 1.32
N ILE A 10 -3.15 -13.92 0.45
CA ILE A 10 -4.57 -14.14 0.21
C ILE A 10 -5.15 -14.67 1.52
N ASN A 11 -5.41 -13.74 2.43
CA ASN A 11 -6.24 -13.95 3.59
C ASN A 11 -7.67 -13.68 3.13
N ASN A 12 -8.65 -14.45 3.61
CA ASN A 12 -10.05 -14.36 3.15
C ASN A 12 -10.59 -12.91 3.21
N ALA A 13 -10.13 -12.12 4.18
CA ALA A 13 -10.46 -10.70 4.32
C ALA A 13 -10.12 -9.83 3.08
N VAL A 14 -9.04 -10.15 2.35
CA VAL A 14 -8.69 -9.43 1.12
C VAL A 14 -9.68 -9.76 0.02
N LEU A 15 -9.94 -11.06 -0.20
CA LEU A 15 -10.88 -11.53 -1.23
C LEU A 15 -12.29 -11.02 -0.99
N GLU A 16 -12.74 -11.00 0.27
CA GLU A 16 -14.02 -10.45 0.69
C GLU A 16 -14.12 -8.93 0.48
N SER A 17 -12.99 -8.22 0.48
CA SER A 17 -12.95 -6.77 0.25
C SER A 17 -12.91 -6.39 -1.23
N LEU A 18 -12.52 -7.29 -2.15
CA LEU A 18 -12.42 -7.00 -3.59
C LEU A 18 -13.74 -6.50 -4.24
N PRO A 19 -14.92 -7.03 -3.90
CA PRO A 19 -16.19 -6.49 -4.38
C PRO A 19 -16.41 -5.03 -3.94
N LEU A 20 -16.00 -4.67 -2.72
CA LEU A 20 -16.11 -3.31 -2.20
C LEU A 20 -15.11 -2.35 -2.85
N VAL A 21 -13.92 -2.87 -3.22
CA VAL A 21 -12.90 -2.13 -3.98
C VAL A 21 -13.43 -1.70 -5.36
N LYS A 22 -14.27 -2.52 -6.01
CA LYS A 22 -14.91 -2.16 -7.30
C LYS A 22 -15.93 -1.01 -7.18
N LEU A 23 -16.47 -0.78 -5.99
CA LEU A 23 -17.47 0.27 -5.73
C LEU A 23 -16.83 1.59 -5.28
N CYS A 24 -15.52 1.62 -5.07
CA CYS A 24 -14.80 2.78 -4.54
C CYS A 24 -13.81 3.34 -5.56
N LYS A 25 -13.52 4.65 -5.47
CA LYS A 25 -12.35 5.22 -6.18
C LYS A 25 -11.08 4.75 -5.48
N VAL A 26 -10.31 3.95 -6.19
CA VAL A 26 -9.08 3.35 -5.69
C VAL A 26 -7.88 4.19 -6.11
N TYR A 27 -6.95 4.36 -5.16
CA TYR A 27 -5.74 5.13 -5.36
C TYR A 27 -4.50 4.32 -5.02
N TYR A 28 -3.43 4.52 -5.79
CA TYR A 28 -2.11 3.92 -5.55
C TYR A 28 -1.01 4.99 -5.60
N SER A 29 0.14 4.71 -4.99
CA SER A 29 1.37 5.49 -5.15
C SER A 29 2.51 4.62 -5.69
N ASN A 30 3.56 5.23 -6.24
CA ASN A 30 4.75 4.46 -6.64
C ASN A 30 5.41 3.76 -5.45
N VAL A 31 5.34 4.37 -4.26
CA VAL A 31 5.84 3.76 -3.01
C VAL A 31 5.05 2.49 -2.67
N SER A 32 3.73 2.50 -2.84
CA SER A 32 2.92 1.29 -2.67
C SER A 32 3.33 0.21 -3.68
N ILE A 33 3.52 0.54 -4.96
CA ILE A 33 3.96 -0.46 -5.94
C ILE A 33 5.33 -1.04 -5.54
N LEU A 34 6.28 -0.20 -5.11
CA LEU A 34 7.61 -0.64 -4.70
C LEU A 34 7.56 -1.61 -3.51
N GLU A 35 6.80 -1.27 -2.48
CA GLU A 35 6.65 -2.12 -1.30
C GLU A 35 5.98 -3.46 -1.65
N ALA A 36 4.99 -3.45 -2.55
CA ALA A 36 4.36 -4.66 -3.07
C ALA A 36 5.39 -5.56 -3.76
N LEU A 37 6.12 -4.98 -4.73
CA LEU A 37 7.12 -5.70 -5.51
C LEU A 37 8.22 -6.26 -4.63
N TRP A 38 8.69 -5.53 -3.62
CA TRP A 38 9.68 -6.01 -2.67
C TRP A 38 9.21 -7.24 -1.88
N LYS A 39 7.94 -7.27 -1.47
CA LYS A 39 7.35 -8.42 -0.76
C LYS A 39 7.16 -9.62 -1.70
N ILE A 40 6.65 -9.38 -2.91
CA ILE A 40 6.42 -10.41 -3.93
C ILE A 40 7.74 -11.02 -4.41
N ALA A 41 8.78 -10.20 -4.63
CA ALA A 41 10.08 -10.66 -5.10
C ALA A 41 10.72 -11.72 -4.16
N LYS A 42 10.36 -11.72 -2.86
CA LYS A 42 10.88 -12.68 -1.88
C LYS A 42 10.28 -14.08 -1.99
N VAL A 43 9.22 -14.28 -2.78
CA VAL A 43 8.48 -15.55 -2.82
C VAL A 43 8.32 -16.16 -4.20
N ILE A 44 8.45 -15.36 -5.25
CA ILE A 44 8.31 -15.83 -6.62
C ILE A 44 9.49 -16.73 -6.92
N LYS A 45 9.24 -17.77 -7.71
CA LYS A 45 10.19 -18.86 -7.91
C LYS A 45 10.76 -18.88 -9.31
N ASP A 46 10.10 -18.23 -10.25
CA ASP A 46 10.43 -18.30 -11.67
C ASP A 46 10.06 -17.02 -12.44
N ARG A 47 10.46 -16.98 -13.71
CA ARG A 47 10.25 -15.85 -14.61
C ARG A 47 8.79 -15.67 -15.04
N GLU A 48 8.02 -16.75 -15.10
CA GLU A 48 6.60 -16.69 -15.46
C GLU A 48 5.81 -15.96 -14.37
N GLN A 49 6.05 -16.30 -13.11
CA GLN A 49 5.47 -15.60 -11.96
C GLN A 49 5.89 -14.12 -11.94
N ALA A 50 7.16 -13.82 -12.23
CA ALA A 50 7.62 -12.43 -12.35
C ALA A 50 6.87 -11.67 -13.46
N ARG A 51 6.64 -12.30 -14.61
CA ARG A 51 5.88 -11.73 -15.72
C ARG A 51 4.43 -11.43 -15.33
N THR A 52 3.73 -12.39 -14.72
CA THR A 52 2.35 -12.20 -14.24
C THR A 52 2.24 -11.03 -13.27
N VAL A 53 3.23 -10.85 -12.38
CA VAL A 53 3.27 -9.72 -11.44
C VAL A 53 3.40 -8.39 -12.18
N LEU A 54 4.27 -8.30 -13.18
CA LEU A 54 4.46 -7.07 -13.97
C LEU A 54 3.20 -6.72 -14.79
N GLU A 55 2.56 -7.72 -15.41
CA GLU A 55 1.29 -7.54 -16.11
C GLU A 55 0.18 -7.04 -15.15
N SER A 56 0.15 -7.57 -13.92
CA SER A 56 -0.80 -7.13 -12.88
C SER A 56 -0.54 -5.68 -12.44
N VAL A 57 0.73 -5.26 -12.34
CA VAL A 57 1.08 -3.86 -12.02
C VAL A 57 0.62 -2.92 -13.13
N GLU A 58 0.76 -3.31 -14.40
CA GLU A 58 0.32 -2.50 -15.53
C GLU A 58 -1.21 -2.35 -15.56
N LEU A 59 -1.93 -3.45 -15.35
CA LEU A 59 -3.39 -3.40 -15.19
C LEU A 59 -3.80 -2.48 -14.04
N LEU A 60 -3.12 -2.55 -12.89
CA LEU A 60 -3.39 -1.67 -11.74
C LEU A 60 -3.20 -0.19 -12.11
N ARG A 61 -2.10 0.14 -12.79
CA ARG A 61 -1.78 1.52 -13.21
C ARG A 61 -2.83 2.09 -14.17
N SER A 62 -3.35 1.26 -15.07
CA SER A 62 -4.41 1.63 -16.01
C SER A 62 -5.80 1.74 -15.35
N SER A 63 -6.03 1.01 -14.25
CA SER A 63 -7.35 0.91 -13.61
C SER A 63 -7.56 1.89 -12.45
N PHE A 64 -6.50 2.29 -11.76
CA PHE A 64 -6.58 3.08 -10.52
C PHE A 64 -5.92 4.45 -10.66
N LYS A 65 -6.29 5.38 -9.78
CA LYS A 65 -5.75 6.75 -9.82
C LYS A 65 -4.43 6.84 -9.05
N ARG A 66 -3.38 7.33 -9.71
CA ARG A 66 -2.09 7.60 -9.06
C ARG A 66 -2.19 8.78 -8.09
N VAL A 67 -1.50 8.67 -6.96
CA VAL A 67 -1.20 9.77 -6.03
C VAL A 67 0.28 9.81 -5.71
N GLU A 68 0.78 11.01 -5.45
CA GLU A 68 2.17 11.25 -5.09
C GLU A 68 2.29 11.72 -3.65
N SER A 69 3.43 11.42 -3.04
CA SER A 69 3.84 12.00 -1.76
C SER A 69 4.25 13.44 -1.97
N ASP A 70 3.66 14.33 -1.16
CA ASP A 70 4.08 15.72 -1.02
C ASP A 70 4.86 15.93 0.28
N GLU A 71 5.34 17.14 0.49
CA GLU A 71 6.10 17.53 1.69
C GLU A 71 5.36 17.21 2.98
N LYS A 72 4.04 17.42 3.01
CA LYS A 72 3.19 17.09 4.15
C LYS A 72 3.20 15.59 4.44
N ALA A 73 3.06 14.74 3.42
CA ALA A 73 3.13 13.30 3.57
C ALA A 73 4.48 12.85 4.14
N LEU A 74 5.58 13.43 3.65
CA LEU A 74 6.93 13.11 4.11
C LEU A 74 7.19 13.59 5.55
N GLY A 75 6.70 14.79 5.91
CA GLY A 75 6.78 15.32 7.27
C GLY A 75 6.09 14.40 8.29
N ILE A 76 4.87 13.94 7.97
CA ILE A 76 4.15 12.95 8.80
C ILE A 76 4.99 11.67 8.94
N ALA A 77 5.59 11.19 7.85
CA ALA A 77 6.33 9.95 7.88
C ALA A 77 7.57 10.01 8.80
N ILE A 78 8.27 11.15 8.79
CA ILE A 78 9.40 11.44 9.67
C ILE A 78 8.96 11.51 11.13
N GLU A 79 7.84 12.19 11.41
CA GLU A 79 7.30 12.30 12.76
C GLU A 79 6.97 10.93 13.36
N LEU A 80 6.27 10.07 12.61
CA LEU A 80 5.96 8.71 13.04
C LEU A 80 7.23 7.88 13.32
N TYR A 81 8.27 8.09 12.50
CA TYR A 81 9.55 7.43 12.69
C TYR A 81 10.25 7.87 13.98
N TRP A 82 10.23 9.16 14.30
CA TRP A 82 10.72 9.69 15.58
C TRP A 82 9.90 9.19 16.77
N ARG A 83 8.57 9.05 16.60
CA ARG A 83 7.65 8.45 17.57
C ARG A 83 7.77 6.93 17.69
N ARG A 84 8.82 6.32 17.13
CA ARG A 84 9.20 4.89 17.24
C ARG A 84 8.49 3.91 16.29
N HIS A 85 7.62 4.35 15.37
CA HIS A 85 7.17 3.45 14.29
C HIS A 85 8.25 3.35 13.20
N LYS A 86 9.02 2.26 13.21
CA LYS A 86 10.26 2.15 12.40
C LYS A 86 10.05 1.69 10.96
N ASP A 87 8.84 1.27 10.58
CA ASP A 87 8.54 1.00 9.18
C ASP A 87 8.29 2.33 8.43
N PHE A 88 9.34 2.85 7.80
CA PHE A 88 9.28 4.15 7.14
C PHE A 88 8.44 4.12 5.86
N ILE A 89 8.36 2.99 5.18
CA ILE A 89 7.54 2.86 3.97
C ILE A 89 6.06 2.93 4.35
N ASP A 90 5.65 2.20 5.39
CA ASP A 90 4.29 2.29 5.92
C ASP A 90 3.97 3.70 6.44
N ASN A 91 4.94 4.37 7.07
CA ASN A 91 4.79 5.76 7.50
C ASN A 91 4.55 6.71 6.33
N ILE A 92 5.29 6.55 5.21
CA ILE A 92 5.06 7.32 3.98
C ILE A 92 3.66 7.04 3.45
N LEU A 93 3.24 5.78 3.40
CA LEU A 93 1.92 5.44 2.89
C LEU A 93 0.81 6.06 3.76
N TYR A 94 0.94 5.98 5.07
CA TYR A 94 0.03 6.65 5.98
C TYR A 94 0.04 8.17 5.76
N GLY A 95 1.22 8.79 5.67
CA GLY A 95 1.37 10.22 5.40
C GLY A 95 0.68 10.66 4.11
N VAL A 96 0.79 9.89 3.02
CA VAL A 96 0.08 10.16 1.77
C VAL A 96 -1.42 10.11 1.97
N SER A 97 -1.92 9.11 2.72
CA SER A 97 -3.34 8.99 3.00
C SER A 97 -3.90 10.20 3.75
N ILE A 98 -3.19 10.67 4.77
CA ILE A 98 -3.58 11.86 5.54
C ILE A 98 -3.48 13.12 4.70
N SER A 99 -2.37 13.30 3.98
CA SER A 99 -2.13 14.50 3.17
C SER A 99 -3.20 14.68 2.07
N LYS A 100 -3.58 13.57 1.41
CA LYS A 100 -4.56 13.58 0.31
C LYS A 100 -6.01 13.36 0.78
N ASN A 101 -6.28 13.35 2.08
CA ASN A 101 -7.59 13.06 2.67
C ASN A 101 -8.21 11.75 2.14
N LEU A 102 -7.41 10.68 2.10
CA LEU A 102 -7.79 9.35 1.67
C LEU A 102 -7.80 8.39 2.86
N LYS A 103 -8.68 7.39 2.82
CA LYS A 103 -8.58 6.25 3.74
C LYS A 103 -7.44 5.33 3.32
N LEU A 104 -6.55 4.96 4.24
CA LEU A 104 -5.54 3.92 4.02
C LEU A 104 -6.19 2.55 4.19
N LEU A 105 -6.08 1.69 3.18
CA LEU A 105 -6.54 0.31 3.26
C LEU A 105 -5.32 -0.58 3.53
N THR A 106 -5.19 -1.09 4.76
CA THR A 106 -4.07 -1.92 5.22
C THR A 106 -4.55 -3.05 6.12
N ILE A 107 -3.85 -4.18 6.10
CA ILE A 107 -4.05 -5.29 7.07
C ILE A 107 -3.03 -5.23 8.22
N ASP A 108 -2.12 -4.25 8.22
CA ASP A 108 -1.16 -4.07 9.31
C ASP A 108 -1.87 -3.55 10.57
N LYS A 109 -2.09 -4.47 11.52
CA LYS A 109 -2.68 -4.14 12.82
C LYS A 109 -1.74 -3.32 13.70
N GLY A 110 -0.42 -3.45 13.53
CA GLY A 110 0.58 -2.69 14.28
C GLY A 110 0.54 -1.22 13.94
N LEU A 111 0.51 -0.89 12.63
CA LEU A 111 0.33 0.49 12.17
C LEU A 111 -0.99 1.07 12.70
N ARG A 112 -2.09 0.30 12.59
CA ARG A 112 -3.40 0.73 13.07
C ARG A 112 -3.40 1.03 14.58
N ILE A 113 -2.85 0.15 15.39
CA ILE A 113 -2.75 0.36 16.85
C ILE A 113 -1.89 1.59 17.15
N PHE A 114 -0.77 1.77 16.43
CA PHE A 114 0.15 2.88 16.65
C PHE A 114 -0.47 4.26 16.35
N ILE A 115 -1.31 4.36 15.33
CA ILE A 115 -1.98 5.63 14.99
C ILE A 115 -3.22 5.93 15.85
N GLU A 116 -3.78 4.90 16.50
CA GLU A 116 -4.91 5.03 17.44
C GLU A 116 -4.43 5.31 18.88
N SER A 117 -3.12 5.20 19.16
CA SER A 117 -2.49 5.47 20.47
C SER A 117 -1.95 6.88 20.63
#